data_AF-A0A816BXP8-F1
#
_entry.id   AF-A0A816BXP8-F1
#
_cell.length_a   1.000
_cell.length_b   1.000
_cell.length_c   1.000
_cell.angle_alpha   90.00
_cell.angle_beta   90.00
_cell.angle_gamma   90.00
#
_symmetry.space_group_name_H-M   'P 1'
#
loop_
_entity.id
_entity.type
_entity.pdbx_description
1 polymer ?
#
loop_
_entity_poly.entity_id
_entity_poly.type
_entity_poly.pdbx_seq_one_letter_code
_entity_poly.pdbx_strand_id
1 'polypeptide(L)'
;ATSLPEAMVVTNDLTKVKITDEHQPKHSGQLFIGGTLLNDIHQLELNKFYAKKHQAWRLIYKATRHGFSASDFHSHCDGKGPTMTIIQSKEGDYLFGGYTAVPWSSKAAFKEDTTAFLFTLTNPHCQPATQFHIDDKQTHRAVTHHSNAGPIFGTRNSITTSTSSSHDSLIKLISNFCHSLFYKTQSGLPGNK
;
A
#
# COMPACT_ATOMS: atom_id res chain seq x y z
N ALA A 1 -14.31 20.81 1.36
CA ALA A 1 -12.85 20.80 1.14
C ALA A 1 -12.48 19.44 0.57
N THR A 2 -11.82 19.36 -0.57
CA THR A 2 -11.34 18.09 -1.12
C THR A 2 -10.11 17.64 -0.31
N SER A 3 -10.21 16.50 0.35
CA SER A 3 -9.10 15.87 1.07
C SER A 3 -7.94 15.62 0.11
N LEU A 4 -6.70 15.72 0.59
CA LEU A 4 -5.54 15.28 -0.19
C LEU A 4 -5.54 13.75 -0.25
N PRO A 5 -5.12 13.14 -1.37
CA PRO A 5 -4.86 11.72 -1.40
C PRO A 5 -3.81 11.34 -0.34
N GLU A 6 -3.95 10.17 0.28
CA GLU A 6 -3.00 9.67 1.27
C GLU A 6 -2.55 8.25 0.92
N ALA A 7 -1.30 7.93 1.26
CA ALA A 7 -0.78 6.57 1.23
C ALA A 7 0.00 6.28 2.51
N MET A 8 -0.31 5.16 3.16
CA MET A 8 0.38 4.65 4.33
C MET A 8 0.92 3.25 4.07
N VAL A 9 2.08 2.95 4.64
CA VAL A 9 2.64 1.59 4.65
C VAL A 9 2.92 1.19 6.08
N VAL A 10 2.43 0.02 6.45
CA VAL A 10 2.66 -0.57 7.76
C VAL A 10 3.40 -1.90 7.62
N THR A 11 4.14 -2.30 8.65
CA THR A 11 4.77 -3.61 8.75
C THR A 11 4.47 -4.25 10.10
N ASN A 12 4.48 -5.58 10.16
CA ASN A 12 4.43 -6.30 11.42
C ASN A 12 5.82 -6.81 11.87
N ASP A 13 6.88 -6.55 11.09
CA ASP A 13 8.26 -6.75 11.53
C ASP A 13 8.72 -5.58 12.39
N LEU A 14 8.53 -5.72 13.70
CA LEU A 14 8.87 -4.69 14.67
C LEU A 14 10.38 -4.46 14.81
N THR A 15 11.22 -5.38 14.35
CA THR A 15 12.69 -5.21 14.38
C THR A 15 13.17 -4.18 13.37
N LYS A 16 12.36 -3.87 12.36
CA LYS A 16 12.67 -2.93 11.28
C LYS A 16 12.08 -1.54 11.49
N VAL A 17 11.40 -1.31 12.61
CA VAL A 17 10.84 -0.01 12.94
C VAL A 17 11.81 0.70 13.88
N LYS A 18 12.38 1.82 13.42
CA LYS A 18 13.08 2.74 14.32
C LYS A 18 12.07 3.18 15.38
N ILE A 19 12.37 2.95 16.65
CA ILE A 19 11.64 3.57 17.75
C ILE A 19 12.03 5.05 17.70
N THR A 20 11.33 5.84 16.90
CA THR A 20 11.39 7.29 17.02
C THR A 20 10.46 7.68 18.16
N ASP A 21 10.97 8.51 19.08
CA ASP A 21 10.35 8.98 20.32
C ASP A 21 9.05 9.80 20.14
N GLU A 22 8.09 9.29 19.39
CA GLU A 22 6.71 9.76 19.50
C GLU A 22 5.94 8.78 20.38
N HIS A 23 5.84 9.15 21.65
CA HIS A 23 4.85 8.64 22.60
C HIS A 23 3.44 8.96 22.07
N GLN A 24 2.99 8.23 21.06
CA GLN A 24 1.57 8.08 20.79
C GLN A 24 1.03 7.13 21.87
N PRO A 25 0.02 7.53 22.67
CA PRO A 25 -0.49 6.68 23.72
C PRO A 25 -0.94 5.35 23.12
N LYS A 26 -0.36 4.25 23.61
CA LYS A 26 -0.87 2.90 23.36
C LYS A 26 -2.26 2.83 23.99
N HIS A 27 -3.30 3.11 23.21
CA HIS A 27 -4.63 2.66 23.59
C HIS A 27 -4.64 1.14 23.47
N SER A 28 -4.94 0.45 24.57
CA SER A 28 -5.02 -1.01 24.59
C SER A 28 -5.99 -1.47 23.50
N GLY A 29 -5.52 -2.26 22.54
CA GLY A 29 -6.34 -2.80 21.45
C GLY A 29 -6.11 -2.21 20.05
N GLN A 30 -5.28 -1.17 19.89
CA GLN A 30 -4.99 -0.62 18.57
C GLN A 30 -4.11 -1.57 17.73
N LEU A 31 -4.66 -2.08 16.62
CA LEU A 31 -4.01 -3.07 15.76
C LEU A 31 -3.08 -2.40 14.72
N PHE A 32 -3.33 -1.16 14.33
CA PHE A 32 -2.52 -0.41 13.36
C PHE A 32 -1.96 0.87 14.00
N ILE A 33 -0.75 0.79 14.56
CA ILE A 33 -0.14 1.84 15.37
C ILE A 33 0.42 2.95 14.47
N GLY A 34 0.07 4.19 14.80
CA GLY A 34 0.52 5.41 14.10
C GLY A 34 -0.24 5.70 12.80
N GLY A 35 -1.09 4.79 12.34
CA GLY A 35 -1.93 4.97 11.16
C GLY A 35 -3.22 5.72 11.49
N THR A 36 -3.61 6.68 10.64
CA THR A 36 -4.82 7.50 10.86
C THR A 36 -5.96 7.20 9.89
N LEU A 37 -5.76 6.33 8.90
CA LEU A 37 -6.75 6.05 7.85
C LEU A 37 -7.79 4.98 8.24
N LEU A 38 -7.51 4.17 9.26
CA LEU A 38 -8.28 2.96 9.55
C LEU A 38 -9.07 3.12 10.85
N ASN A 39 -10.39 2.97 10.78
CA ASN A 39 -11.22 2.74 11.97
C ASN A 39 -11.09 1.27 12.41
N ASP A 40 -11.72 0.91 13.53
CA ASP A 40 -11.59 -0.45 14.11
C ASP A 40 -12.13 -1.54 13.18
N ILE A 41 -13.19 -1.27 12.42
CA ILE A 41 -13.77 -2.22 11.45
C ILE A 41 -12.77 -2.49 10.33
N HIS A 42 -12.16 -1.44 9.78
CA HIS A 42 -11.12 -1.56 8.75
C HIS A 42 -9.93 -2.38 9.25
N GLN A 43 -9.48 -2.16 10.49
CA GLN A 43 -8.38 -2.90 11.08
C GLN A 43 -8.70 -4.39 11.25
N LEU A 44 -9.93 -4.72 11.66
CA LEU A 44 -10.38 -6.11 11.81
C LEU A 44 -10.49 -6.83 10.45
N GLU A 45 -11.02 -6.18 9.41
CA GLU A 45 -11.10 -6.78 8.07
C GLU A 45 -9.70 -7.03 7.48
N LEU A 46 -8.76 -6.09 7.61
CA LEU A 46 -7.38 -6.32 7.15
C LEU A 46 -6.71 -7.48 7.88
N ASN A 47 -6.92 -7.61 9.20
CA ASN A 47 -6.39 -8.73 9.96
C ASN A 47 -7.07 -10.06 9.64
N LYS A 48 -8.34 -10.04 9.21
CA LYS A 48 -9.04 -11.20 8.68
C LYS A 48 -8.46 -11.62 7.33
N PHE A 49 -8.19 -10.69 6.42
CA PHE A 49 -7.51 -10.98 5.13
C PHE A 49 -6.10 -11.54 5.34
N TYR A 50 -5.39 -11.05 6.37
CA TYR A 50 -4.08 -11.58 6.78
C TYR A 50 -4.16 -12.89 7.59
N ALA A 51 -5.37 -13.41 7.86
CA ALA A 51 -5.61 -14.62 8.66
C ALA A 51 -5.07 -14.58 10.11
N LYS A 52 -4.86 -13.39 10.69
CA LYS A 52 -4.46 -13.20 12.10
C LYS A 52 -5.21 -12.05 12.75
N LYS A 53 -6.31 -12.36 13.45
CA LYS A 53 -7.26 -11.40 14.05
C LYS A 53 -6.61 -10.33 14.94
N HIS A 54 -5.58 -10.70 15.71
CA HIS A 54 -4.92 -9.82 16.67
C HIS A 54 -3.50 -9.39 16.22
N GLN A 55 -3.26 -9.35 14.91
CA GLN A 55 -1.98 -8.89 14.39
C GLN A 55 -1.83 -7.38 14.60
N ALA A 56 -0.72 -7.00 15.24
CA ALA A 56 -0.31 -5.61 15.33
C ALA A 56 0.57 -5.23 14.12
N TRP A 57 0.32 -4.05 13.58
CA TRP A 57 1.05 -3.42 12.50
C TRP A 57 1.52 -2.05 12.94
N ARG A 58 2.64 -1.60 12.40
CA ARG A 58 3.23 -0.30 12.73
C ARG A 58 3.53 0.50 11.47
N LEU A 59 3.13 1.76 11.48
CA LEU A 59 3.40 2.71 10.41
C LEU A 59 4.90 2.91 10.20
N ILE A 60 5.35 2.71 8.97
CA ILE A 60 6.73 2.97 8.54
C ILE A 60 6.80 4.10 7.51
N TYR A 61 5.71 4.36 6.78
CA TYR A 61 5.63 5.42 5.80
C TYR A 61 4.23 6.02 5.76
N LYS A 62 4.13 7.35 5.66
CA LYS A 62 2.89 8.10 5.45
C LYS A 62 3.20 9.27 4.52
N ALA A 63 2.54 9.34 3.37
CA ALA A 63 2.95 10.23 2.29
C ALA A 63 2.78 11.71 2.65
N THR A 64 1.68 12.08 3.33
CA THR A 64 1.51 13.47 3.82
C THR A 64 2.54 13.91 4.85
N ARG A 65 3.22 12.96 5.52
CA ARG A 65 4.25 13.24 6.53
C ARG A 65 5.67 13.17 5.97
N HIS A 66 5.95 12.17 5.13
CA HIS A 66 7.29 11.86 4.66
C HIS A 66 7.57 12.36 3.24
N GLY A 67 6.56 12.89 2.56
CA GLY A 67 6.64 13.26 1.15
C GLY A 67 6.04 12.17 0.26
N PHE A 68 5.74 12.56 -0.98
CA PHE A 68 5.07 11.71 -1.96
C PHE A 68 6.03 11.25 -3.06
N SER A 69 7.35 11.34 -2.90
CA SER A 69 8.29 10.89 -3.95
C SER A 69 8.64 9.40 -3.79
N ALA A 70 9.06 8.76 -4.89
CA ALA A 70 9.56 7.38 -4.82
C ALA A 70 10.77 7.24 -3.87
N SER A 71 11.63 8.26 -3.80
CA SER A 71 12.73 8.32 -2.82
C SER A 71 12.24 8.37 -1.38
N ASP A 72 11.14 9.07 -1.10
CA ASP A 72 10.54 9.11 0.25
C ASP A 72 9.99 7.74 0.63
N PHE A 73 9.34 7.05 -0.31
CA PHE A 73 8.90 5.67 -0.10
C PHE A 73 10.10 4.74 0.16
N HIS A 74 11.10 4.73 -0.72
CA HIS A 74 12.23 3.79 -0.61
C HIS A 74 13.09 4.03 0.63
N SER A 75 13.33 5.28 1.02
CA SER A 75 14.05 5.60 2.26
C SER A 75 13.36 5.07 3.52
N HIS A 76 12.05 4.84 3.46
CA HIS A 76 11.25 4.33 4.58
C HIS A 76 10.87 2.85 4.45
N CYS A 77 10.79 2.29 3.25
CA CYS A 77 10.21 0.96 3.02
C CYS A 77 11.22 -0.09 2.53
N ASP A 78 12.35 0.31 1.95
CA ASP A 78 13.34 -0.67 1.45
C ASP A 78 13.88 -1.55 2.58
N GLY A 79 13.97 -2.85 2.31
CA GLY A 79 14.39 -3.88 3.27
C GLY A 79 13.36 -4.20 4.35
N LYS A 80 12.14 -3.64 4.28
CA LYS A 80 11.05 -3.91 5.23
C LYS A 80 9.98 -4.78 4.58
N GLY A 81 9.64 -5.87 5.28
CA GLY A 81 8.65 -6.87 4.88
C GLY A 81 8.33 -7.78 6.07
N PRO A 82 7.12 -8.35 6.18
CA PRO A 82 5.99 -8.15 5.29
C PRO A 82 5.38 -6.74 5.46
N THR A 83 4.70 -6.22 4.44
CA THR A 83 4.08 -4.89 4.48
C THR A 83 2.64 -4.90 3.97
N MET A 84 1.86 -3.95 4.46
CA MET A 84 0.54 -3.63 3.95
C MET A 84 0.52 -2.16 3.56
N THR A 85 0.20 -1.90 2.30
CA THR A 85 0.02 -0.56 1.74
C THR A 85 -1.46 -0.23 1.76
N ILE A 86 -1.82 0.90 2.35
CA ILE A 86 -3.18 1.44 2.43
C ILE A 86 -3.20 2.78 1.71
N ILE A 87 -4.16 2.95 0.81
CA ILE A 87 -4.35 4.13 -0.01
C ILE A 87 -5.74 4.70 0.25
N GLN A 88 -5.83 6.02 0.39
CA GLN A 88 -7.08 6.77 0.39
C GLN A 88 -7.21 7.56 -0.92
N SER A 89 -8.28 7.34 -1.67
CA SER A 89 -8.56 8.14 -2.88
C SER A 89 -8.87 9.58 -2.51
N LYS A 90 -8.45 10.49 -3.38
CA LYS A 90 -8.85 11.91 -3.33
C LYS A 90 -10.37 12.09 -3.53
N GLU A 91 -10.95 11.24 -4.37
CA GLU A 91 -12.37 11.27 -4.70
C GLU A 91 -13.09 10.21 -3.86
N GLY A 92 -13.94 10.64 -2.94
CA GLY A 92 -14.79 9.77 -2.13
C GLY A 92 -14.13 9.09 -0.94
N ASP A 93 -12.86 9.41 -0.62
CA ASP A 93 -12.13 8.87 0.54
C ASP A 93 -12.12 7.33 0.62
N TYR A 94 -12.11 6.67 -0.55
CA TYR A 94 -12.14 5.22 -0.66
C TYR A 94 -10.81 4.60 -0.24
N LEU A 95 -10.88 3.51 0.52
CA LEU A 95 -9.73 2.82 1.08
C LEU A 95 -9.50 1.51 0.36
N PHE A 96 -8.30 1.35 -0.18
CA PHE A 96 -7.87 0.16 -0.92
C PHE A 96 -6.35 0.02 -0.84
N GLY A 97 -5.81 -1.09 -1.32
CA GLY A 97 -4.37 -1.31 -1.23
C GLY A 97 -3.95 -2.75 -1.48
N GLY A 98 -2.78 -3.11 -0.97
CA GLY A 98 -2.20 -4.42 -1.18
C GLY A 98 -1.24 -4.84 -0.07
N TYR A 99 -1.08 -6.15 0.06
CA TYR A 99 -0.18 -6.82 0.99
C TYR A 99 0.88 -7.58 0.21
N THR A 100 2.10 -7.58 0.73
CA THR A 100 3.17 -8.48 0.28
C THR A 100 4.03 -8.93 1.46
N ALA A 101 4.43 -10.20 1.44
CA ALA A 101 5.43 -10.76 2.33
C ALA A 101 6.86 -10.34 1.95
N VAL A 102 7.08 -9.95 0.70
CA VAL A 102 8.41 -9.63 0.17
C VAL A 102 8.88 -8.26 0.66
N PRO A 103 10.10 -8.15 1.22
CA PRO A 103 10.67 -6.87 1.57
C PRO A 103 10.92 -6.00 0.33
N TRP A 104 10.50 -4.74 0.36
CA TRP A 104 10.70 -3.81 -0.76
C TRP A 104 12.18 -3.58 -1.08
N SER A 105 12.46 -3.23 -2.33
CA SER A 105 13.77 -2.76 -2.76
C SER A 105 13.64 -1.77 -3.91
N SER A 106 14.57 -0.85 -4.02
CA SER A 106 14.75 0.04 -5.17
C SER A 106 15.42 -0.63 -6.39
N LYS A 107 15.70 -1.94 -6.35
CA LYS A 107 16.27 -2.69 -7.49
C LYS A 107 15.17 -3.10 -8.46
N ALA A 108 15.29 -2.68 -9.72
CA ALA A 108 14.36 -3.02 -10.80
C ALA A 108 14.23 -4.56 -10.95
N ALA A 109 13.13 -5.13 -10.47
CA ALA A 109 12.90 -6.57 -10.48
C ALA A 109 11.42 -6.92 -10.30
N PHE A 110 11.00 -8.03 -10.91
CA PHE A 110 9.80 -8.74 -10.47
C PHE A 110 10.14 -9.60 -9.26
N LYS A 111 9.22 -9.69 -8.31
CA LYS A 111 9.36 -10.55 -7.15
C LYS A 111 8.19 -11.50 -7.06
N GLU A 112 8.54 -12.71 -6.66
CA GLU A 112 7.60 -13.76 -6.37
C GLU A 112 7.00 -13.59 -4.98
N ASP A 113 5.69 -13.68 -4.88
CA ASP A 113 4.96 -13.72 -3.61
C ASP A 113 3.62 -14.44 -3.80
N THR A 114 3.55 -15.69 -3.37
CA THR A 114 2.32 -16.50 -3.42
C THR A 114 1.29 -16.08 -2.37
N THR A 115 1.67 -15.21 -1.43
CA THR A 115 0.79 -14.70 -0.36
C THR A 115 0.33 -13.28 -0.60
N ALA A 116 0.82 -12.62 -1.66
CA ALA A 116 0.42 -11.27 -1.99
C ALA A 116 -1.05 -11.23 -2.41
N PHE A 117 -1.71 -10.15 -2.00
CA PHE A 117 -3.11 -9.91 -2.34
C PHE A 117 -3.38 -8.41 -2.40
N LEU A 118 -4.45 -8.06 -3.08
CA LEU A 118 -5.01 -6.72 -3.08
C LEU A 118 -6.31 -6.70 -2.28
N PHE A 119 -6.74 -5.51 -1.90
CA PHE A 119 -8.01 -5.35 -1.20
C PHE A 119 -8.67 -4.00 -1.49
N THR A 120 -9.99 -3.96 -1.27
CA THR A 120 -10.77 -2.74 -1.05
C THR A 120 -11.47 -2.88 0.30
N LEU A 121 -11.48 -1.80 1.08
CA LEU A 121 -12.25 -1.68 2.33
C LEU A 121 -13.50 -0.82 2.12
N THR A 122 -13.37 0.24 1.32
CA THR A 122 -14.49 1.08 0.88
C THR A 122 -14.34 1.38 -0.60
N ASN A 123 -15.46 1.55 -1.30
CA ASN A 123 -15.52 1.72 -2.76
C ASN A 123 -16.82 2.46 -3.16
N PRO A 124 -16.87 3.07 -4.36
CA PRO A 124 -18.03 3.84 -4.84
C PRO A 124 -19.30 3.02 -5.06
N HIS A 125 -19.19 1.69 -5.03
CA HIS A 125 -20.30 0.77 -5.26
C HIS A 125 -20.88 0.22 -3.95
N CYS A 126 -20.42 0.72 -2.78
CA CYS A 126 -20.83 0.25 -1.46
C CYS A 126 -20.68 -1.27 -1.29
N GLN A 127 -19.74 -1.88 -2.01
CA GLN A 127 -19.47 -3.31 -1.90
C GLN A 127 -18.74 -3.60 -0.58
N PRO A 128 -18.97 -4.78 0.02
CA PRO A 128 -18.24 -5.20 1.21
C PRO A 128 -16.72 -5.18 1.00
N ALA A 129 -15.99 -5.07 2.12
CA ALA A 129 -14.55 -5.23 2.09
C ALA A 129 -14.19 -6.57 1.41
N THR A 130 -13.33 -6.52 0.41
CA THR A 130 -13.05 -7.66 -0.47
C THR A 130 -11.55 -7.80 -0.67
N GLN A 131 -11.06 -9.04 -0.58
CA GLN A 131 -9.69 -9.44 -0.86
C GLN A 131 -9.60 -10.11 -2.24
N PHE A 132 -8.52 -9.82 -2.95
CA PHE A 132 -8.23 -10.27 -4.30
C PHE A 132 -6.86 -10.93 -4.32
N HIS A 133 -6.82 -12.25 -4.49
CA HIS A 133 -5.55 -12.98 -4.55
C HIS A 133 -4.90 -12.79 -5.93
N ILE A 134 -3.58 -12.87 -5.97
CA ILE A 134 -2.86 -12.90 -7.24
C ILE A 134 -3.12 -14.26 -7.91
N ASP A 135 -3.31 -14.23 -9.23
CA ASP A 135 -3.43 -15.46 -10.03
C ASP A 135 -2.20 -16.34 -9.81
N ASP A 136 -2.41 -17.62 -9.50
CA ASP A 136 -1.35 -18.61 -9.27
C ASP A 136 -0.30 -18.62 -10.39
N LYS A 137 -0.71 -18.35 -11.64
CA LYS A 137 0.17 -18.26 -12.81
C LYS A 137 1.08 -17.03 -12.82
N GLN A 138 0.74 -16.00 -12.05
CA GLN A 138 1.42 -14.71 -12.01
C GLN A 138 2.17 -14.45 -10.70
N THR A 139 2.19 -15.43 -9.79
CA THR A 139 2.87 -15.35 -8.49
C THR A 139 4.34 -14.93 -8.60
N HIS A 140 5.07 -15.43 -9.61
CA HIS A 140 6.47 -15.05 -9.92
C HIS A 140 6.68 -13.55 -10.25
N ARG A 141 5.59 -12.80 -10.47
CA ARG A 141 5.60 -11.36 -10.70
C ARG A 141 4.54 -10.64 -9.86
N ALA A 142 4.34 -11.14 -8.65
CA ALA A 142 3.37 -10.66 -7.69
C ALA A 142 3.59 -9.20 -7.26
N VAL A 143 4.85 -8.76 -7.17
CA VAL A 143 5.18 -7.35 -6.93
C VAL A 143 6.32 -6.90 -7.85
N THR A 144 6.27 -5.63 -8.26
CA THR A 144 7.31 -5.02 -9.09
C THR A 144 8.07 -3.98 -8.26
N HIS A 145 9.38 -4.15 -8.19
CA HIS A 145 10.30 -3.23 -7.52
C HIS A 145 10.94 -2.33 -8.56
N HIS A 146 11.00 -1.03 -8.31
CA HIS A 146 11.63 -0.07 -9.22
C HIS A 146 12.01 1.21 -8.47
N SER A 147 13.24 1.70 -8.60
CA SER A 147 13.76 2.86 -7.85
C SER A 147 12.95 4.15 -8.01
N ASN A 148 12.28 4.31 -9.14
CA ASN A 148 11.49 5.50 -9.47
C ASN A 148 9.99 5.32 -9.24
N ALA A 149 9.57 4.27 -8.53
CA ALA A 149 8.17 4.02 -8.23
C ALA A 149 7.97 3.67 -6.76
N GLY A 150 6.77 3.96 -6.25
CA GLY A 150 6.33 3.40 -4.97
C GLY A 150 5.97 1.91 -5.08
N PRO A 151 5.06 1.42 -4.21
CA PRO A 151 4.68 0.02 -4.23
C PRO A 151 3.89 -0.32 -5.50
N ILE A 152 4.27 -1.39 -6.19
CA ILE A 152 3.55 -1.93 -7.35
C ILE A 152 3.24 -3.40 -7.09
N PHE A 153 1.95 -3.75 -7.19
CA PHE A 153 1.45 -5.11 -7.12
C PHE A 153 1.06 -5.60 -8.51
N GLY A 154 1.50 -6.80 -8.88
CA GLY A 154 1.36 -7.39 -10.20
C GLY A 154 2.32 -6.81 -11.23
N THR A 155 1.96 -6.96 -12.51
CA THR A 155 2.74 -6.49 -13.65
C THR A 155 1.96 -5.51 -14.50
N ARG A 156 2.67 -4.54 -15.09
CA ARG A 156 2.11 -3.63 -16.09
C ARG A 156 1.63 -4.33 -17.37
N ASN A 157 2.04 -5.59 -17.62
CA ASN A 157 1.66 -6.36 -18.81
C ASN A 157 0.56 -7.41 -18.56
N SER A 158 0.18 -7.69 -17.31
CA SER A 158 -1.07 -8.41 -17.01
C SER A 158 -2.32 -7.59 -17.40
N ILE A 159 -2.12 -6.31 -17.69
CA ILE A 159 -3.10 -5.32 -18.13
C ILE A 159 -3.71 -5.61 -19.51
N THR A 160 -3.12 -6.52 -20.31
CA THR A 160 -3.50 -6.72 -21.73
C THR A 160 -3.86 -8.16 -22.13
N THR A 161 -3.81 -9.14 -21.24
CA THR A 161 -4.16 -10.53 -21.58
C THR A 161 -5.37 -11.00 -20.79
N SER A 162 -6.54 -10.79 -21.40
CA SER A 162 -7.75 -11.61 -21.26
C SER A 162 -8.22 -11.94 -19.83
N THR A 163 -9.00 -11.04 -19.22
CA THR A 163 -10.36 -11.28 -18.70
C THR A 163 -10.89 -9.96 -18.14
N SER A 164 -12.14 -9.63 -18.43
CA SER A 164 -12.85 -8.46 -17.89
C SER A 164 -13.21 -8.64 -16.40
N SER A 165 -12.22 -8.81 -15.54
CA SER A 165 -12.42 -9.07 -14.10
C SER A 165 -12.05 -7.83 -13.26
N SER A 166 -12.75 -7.64 -12.14
CA SER A 166 -12.53 -6.53 -11.19
C SER A 166 -11.09 -6.43 -10.66
N HIS A 167 -10.30 -7.50 -10.76
CA HIS A 167 -8.89 -7.56 -10.35
C HIS A 167 -8.01 -6.64 -11.19
N ASP A 168 -8.23 -6.60 -12.51
CA ASP A 168 -7.46 -5.75 -13.43
C ASP A 168 -7.67 -4.26 -13.15
N SER A 169 -8.90 -3.87 -12.83
CA SER A 169 -9.24 -2.50 -12.49
C SER A 169 -8.59 -2.04 -11.19
N LEU A 170 -8.46 -2.93 -10.19
CA LEU A 170 -7.86 -2.60 -8.90
C LEU A 170 -6.33 -2.58 -8.94
N ILE A 171 -5.70 -3.48 -9.71
CA ILE A 171 -4.26 -3.41 -10.04
C ILE A 171 -3.97 -2.09 -10.77
N LYS A 172 -4.78 -1.74 -11.77
CA LYS A 172 -4.65 -0.46 -12.48
C LYS A 172 -4.87 0.70 -11.54
N LEU A 173 -5.85 0.65 -10.64
CA LEU A 173 -6.10 1.72 -9.67
C LEU A 173 -4.91 1.90 -8.73
N ILE A 174 -4.39 0.84 -8.11
CA ILE A 174 -3.25 0.92 -7.20
C ILE A 174 -2.00 1.35 -7.95
N SER A 175 -1.69 0.72 -9.09
CA SER A 175 -0.52 1.08 -9.89
C SER A 175 -0.61 2.50 -10.45
N ASN A 176 -1.77 2.93 -10.95
CA ASN A 176 -1.95 4.29 -11.47
C ASN A 176 -2.00 5.31 -10.34
N PHE A 177 -2.55 4.96 -9.18
CA PHE A 177 -2.55 5.86 -8.03
C PHE A 177 -1.15 6.02 -7.49
N CYS A 178 -0.42 4.93 -7.25
CA CYS A 178 0.99 4.99 -6.89
C CYS A 178 1.78 5.75 -7.96
N HIS A 179 1.62 5.46 -9.25
CA HIS A 179 2.30 6.22 -10.29
C HIS A 179 1.90 7.70 -10.26
N SER A 180 0.62 8.06 -10.21
CA SER A 180 0.16 9.46 -10.16
C SER A 180 0.66 10.22 -8.93
N LEU A 181 0.63 9.55 -7.77
CA LEU A 181 1.06 10.10 -6.49
C LEU A 181 2.58 10.32 -6.47
N PHE A 182 3.35 9.35 -6.97
CA PHE A 182 4.81 9.34 -6.94
C PHE A 182 5.48 10.02 -8.14
N TYR A 183 4.77 10.19 -9.27
CA TYR A 183 5.28 10.81 -10.50
C TYR A 183 5.01 12.31 -10.57
N LYS A 184 3.85 12.80 -10.10
CA LYS A 184 3.53 14.25 -10.13
C LYS A 184 4.47 15.11 -9.28
N THR A 185 5.19 14.51 -8.33
CA THR A 185 6.15 15.20 -7.49
C THR A 185 7.55 15.31 -8.11
N GLN A 186 7.90 14.48 -9.10
CA GLN A 186 9.15 14.64 -9.85
C GLN A 186 9.07 15.80 -10.87
N SER A 187 7.89 16.07 -11.42
CA SER A 187 7.66 17.22 -12.31
C SER A 187 7.33 18.53 -11.58
N GLY A 188 7.40 18.53 -10.24
CA GLY A 188 7.05 19.65 -9.38
C GLY A 188 8.26 20.31 -8.73
N LEU A 189 9.32 20.61 -9.50
CA LEU A 189 10.22 21.70 -9.13
C LEU A 189 9.51 23.01 -9.47
N PRO A 190 9.22 23.92 -8.51
CA PRO A 190 8.92 25.30 -8.84
C PRO A 190 10.25 25.94 -9.31
N GLY A 191 10.45 25.97 -10.63
CA GLY A 191 11.62 26.55 -11.27
C GLY A 191 11.25 27.70 -12.18
N ASN A 192 11.32 28.90 -11.62
CA ASN A 192 11.52 30.22 -12.24
C ASN A 192 10.50 30.77 -13.26
N LYS A 193 9.84 31.85 -12.80
CA LYS A 193 9.32 33.04 -13.53
C LYS A 193 8.63 32.84 -14.87
#